data_AF-A0A954SRZ3-F1
#
_entry.id   AF-A0A954SRZ3-F1
#
_cell.length_a   1.000
_cell.length_b   1.000
_cell.length_c   1.000
_cell.angle_alpha   90.00
_cell.angle_beta   90.00
_cell.angle_gamma   90.00
#
_symmetry.space_group_name_H-M   'P 1'
#
loop_
_entity.id
_entity.type
_entity.pdbx_description
1 polymer ?
#
loop_
_entity_poly.entity_id
_entity_poly.type
_entity_poly.pdbx_seq_one_letter_code
_entity_poly.pdbx_strand_id
1 'polypeptide(L)'
;WATRVRAALGLGCGRTAAWTEAANIDRLARSGLAVMKLIAFGEKLHDDGRLEAFLLTEELSGFTQLDHFLRARFRPRRMDRPSRRDESLHCLIGEVADVAGRFHRLGYNHRDFYCCHFFIRETDDGGFRVNLIDLQRVEHRRCWRRRWLVKDLAQLAYSAPTDRISGLQRLAFIKRYLGVKRLRPSDKRLIRQVISRWRKMERRLGPHP
;
A
#
# COMPACT_ATOMS: atom_id res chain seq x y z
N TRP A 1 5.46 12.16 -27.80
CA TRP A 1 6.56 11.77 -28.72
C TRP A 1 6.60 10.27 -28.95
N ALA A 2 6.71 9.42 -27.92
CA ALA A 2 6.74 7.96 -28.12
C ALA A 2 5.48 7.38 -28.80
N THR A 3 4.27 7.83 -28.44
CA THR A 3 3.01 7.32 -29.02
C THR A 3 2.83 7.71 -30.49
N ARG A 4 3.18 8.94 -30.87
CA ARG A 4 3.18 9.41 -32.27
C ARG A 4 4.13 8.63 -33.16
N VAL A 5 5.33 8.30 -32.67
CA VAL A 5 6.27 7.45 -33.41
C VAL A 5 5.72 6.04 -33.56
N ARG A 6 5.09 5.48 -32.52
CA ARG A 6 4.46 4.14 -32.61
C ARG A 6 3.31 4.11 -33.61
N ALA A 7 2.44 5.10 -33.59
CA ALA A 7 1.34 5.24 -34.53
C ALA A 7 1.84 5.37 -35.99
N ALA A 8 2.83 6.23 -36.22
CA ALA A 8 3.44 6.39 -37.54
C ALA A 8 4.15 5.12 -38.06
N LEU A 9 4.57 4.22 -37.16
CA LEU A 9 5.18 2.93 -37.48
C LEU A 9 4.16 1.76 -37.50
N GLY A 10 2.86 2.02 -37.33
CA GLY A 10 1.83 0.97 -37.26
C GLY A 10 1.98 0.04 -36.04
N LEU A 11 2.69 0.47 -34.99
CA LEU A 11 2.91 -0.32 -33.78
C LEU A 11 1.75 -0.10 -32.79
N GLY A 12 1.30 -1.16 -32.11
CA GLY A 12 0.24 -1.06 -31.09
C GLY A 12 0.60 -0.20 -29.87
N CYS A 13 -0.30 -0.09 -28.90
CA CYS A 13 -0.24 0.83 -27.74
C CYS A 13 1.05 0.78 -26.91
N GLY A 14 1.77 -0.35 -26.92
CA GLY A 14 2.90 -0.59 -26.02
C GLY A 14 2.40 -0.94 -24.60
N ARG A 15 3.20 -0.67 -23.56
CA ARG A 15 2.74 -0.79 -22.18
C ARG A 15 2.14 0.52 -21.72
N THR A 16 0.82 0.58 -21.58
CA THR A 16 0.15 1.74 -20.99
C THR A 16 -0.07 1.54 -19.49
N ALA A 17 -0.54 2.59 -18.80
CA ALA A 17 -0.92 2.52 -17.39
C ALA A 17 -2.05 1.50 -17.15
N ALA A 18 -3.08 1.47 -18.02
CA ALA A 18 -4.22 0.58 -17.88
C ALA A 18 -3.80 -0.90 -17.98
N TRP A 19 -3.03 -1.28 -19.02
CA TRP A 19 -2.46 -2.62 -19.12
C TRP A 19 -1.57 -2.97 -17.94
N THR A 20 -0.75 -2.02 -17.48
CA THR A 20 0.15 -2.26 -16.33
C THR A 20 -0.64 -2.54 -15.06
N GLU A 21 -1.67 -1.74 -14.79
CA GLU A 21 -2.54 -1.91 -13.64
C GLU A 21 -3.35 -3.22 -13.73
N ALA A 22 -3.98 -3.51 -14.87
CA ALA A 22 -4.69 -4.76 -15.12
C ALA A 22 -3.79 -5.99 -14.90
N ALA A 23 -2.57 -5.96 -15.45
CA ALA A 23 -1.60 -7.04 -15.27
C ALA A 23 -1.15 -7.18 -13.80
N ASN A 24 -1.01 -6.08 -13.08
CA ASN A 24 -0.66 -6.11 -11.66
C ASN A 24 -1.81 -6.64 -10.80
N ILE A 25 -3.06 -6.26 -11.10
CA ILE A 25 -4.27 -6.81 -10.46
C ILE A 25 -4.29 -8.33 -10.60
N ASP A 26 -4.20 -8.85 -11.83
CA ASP A 26 -4.24 -10.29 -12.10
C ASP A 26 -3.10 -11.03 -11.38
N ARG A 27 -1.87 -10.52 -11.45
CA ARG A 27 -0.70 -11.14 -10.81
C ARG A 27 -0.82 -11.19 -9.28
N LEU A 28 -1.26 -10.10 -8.66
CA LEU A 28 -1.40 -10.02 -7.21
C LEU A 28 -2.56 -10.90 -6.73
N ALA A 29 -3.69 -10.89 -7.44
CA ALA A 29 -4.83 -11.75 -7.15
C ALA A 29 -4.46 -13.25 -7.22
N ARG A 30 -3.76 -13.68 -8.27
CA ARG A 30 -3.24 -15.07 -8.40
C ARG A 30 -2.23 -15.44 -7.32
N SER A 31 -1.56 -14.45 -6.72
CA SER A 31 -0.63 -14.65 -5.60
C SER A 31 -1.34 -14.73 -4.24
N GLY A 32 -2.68 -14.70 -4.21
CA GLY A 32 -3.49 -14.77 -2.99
C GLY A 32 -3.51 -13.47 -2.19
N LEU A 33 -3.16 -12.32 -2.80
CA LEU A 33 -3.33 -11.02 -2.20
C LEU A 33 -4.72 -10.46 -2.53
N ALA A 34 -5.38 -9.91 -1.52
CA ALA A 34 -6.63 -9.22 -1.70
C ALA A 34 -6.38 -7.83 -2.34
N VAL A 35 -6.86 -7.68 -3.56
CA VAL A 35 -6.74 -6.47 -4.39
C VAL A 35 -8.09 -6.18 -5.06
N MET A 36 -8.22 -5.01 -5.69
CA MET A 36 -9.38 -4.72 -6.54
C MET A 36 -9.58 -5.79 -7.62
N LYS A 37 -10.82 -6.15 -7.93
CA LYS A 37 -11.13 -7.13 -8.98
C LYS A 37 -11.33 -6.41 -10.31
N LEU A 38 -10.61 -6.84 -11.33
CA LEU A 38 -10.73 -6.29 -12.69
C LEU A 38 -12.03 -6.79 -13.35
N ILE A 39 -12.81 -5.86 -13.91
CA ILE A 39 -13.99 -6.16 -14.74
C ILE A 39 -13.59 -6.09 -16.21
N ALA A 40 -12.99 -4.98 -16.63
CA ALA A 40 -12.57 -4.75 -18.00
C ALA A 40 -11.42 -3.73 -18.05
N PHE A 41 -10.62 -3.78 -19.11
CA PHE A 41 -9.72 -2.71 -19.48
C PHE A 41 -9.64 -2.66 -21.01
N GLY A 42 -9.31 -1.49 -21.55
CA GLY A 42 -9.21 -1.31 -22.99
C GLY A 42 -8.25 -0.19 -23.34
N GLU A 43 -7.63 -0.31 -24.50
CA GLU A 43 -6.61 0.62 -24.98
C GLU A 43 -6.73 0.80 -26.48
N LYS A 44 -6.61 2.03 -26.96
CA LYS A 44 -6.61 2.37 -28.39
C LYS A 44 -5.57 3.43 -28.68
N LEU A 45 -4.63 3.09 -29.55
CA LEU A 45 -3.72 4.06 -30.17
C LEU A 45 -4.30 4.46 -31.54
N HIS A 46 -4.53 5.75 -31.72
CA HIS A 46 -5.01 6.32 -32.97
C HIS A 46 -3.82 6.70 -33.87
N ASP A 47 -4.06 6.83 -35.17
CA ASP A 47 -3.03 7.13 -36.17
C ASP A 47 -2.36 8.51 -35.96
N ASP A 48 -3.07 9.45 -35.32
CA ASP A 48 -2.56 10.77 -34.90
C ASP A 48 -1.66 10.73 -33.65
N GLY A 49 -1.47 9.53 -33.07
CA GLY A 49 -0.69 9.28 -31.88
C GLY A 49 -1.42 9.54 -30.56
N ARG A 50 -2.73 9.79 -30.58
CA ARG A 50 -3.59 9.84 -29.39
C ARG A 50 -3.72 8.43 -28.81
N LEU A 51 -3.55 8.32 -27.49
CA LEU A 51 -3.74 7.07 -26.75
C LEU A 51 -4.93 7.24 -25.82
N GLU A 52 -5.95 6.41 -26.00
CA GLU A 52 -7.09 6.28 -25.10
C GLU A 52 -6.95 4.96 -24.33
N ALA A 53 -7.17 4.99 -23.02
CA ALA A 53 -7.12 3.81 -22.18
C ALA A 53 -8.11 3.93 -21.03
N PHE A 54 -8.72 2.82 -20.63
CA PHE A 54 -9.58 2.74 -19.46
C PHE A 54 -9.33 1.46 -18.68
N LEU A 55 -9.64 1.51 -17.39
CA LEU A 55 -9.64 0.38 -16.46
C LEU A 55 -10.94 0.45 -15.66
N LEU A 56 -11.66 -0.66 -15.58
CA LEU A 56 -12.90 -0.81 -14.83
C LEU A 56 -12.74 -1.95 -13.82
N THR A 57 -13.03 -1.65 -12.56
CA THR A 57 -12.88 -2.58 -11.43
C THR A 57 -14.17 -2.65 -10.63
N GLU A 58 -14.38 -3.77 -9.95
CA GLU A 58 -15.50 -3.94 -9.04
C GLU A 58 -15.34 -2.96 -7.86
N GLU A 59 -16.44 -2.32 -7.47
CA GLU A 59 -16.45 -1.44 -6.31
C GLU A 59 -16.08 -2.24 -5.05
N LEU A 60 -15.24 -1.67 -4.20
CA LEU A 60 -14.96 -2.22 -2.88
C LEU A 60 -16.08 -1.83 -1.89
N SER A 61 -17.30 -2.36 -2.08
CA SER A 61 -18.45 -2.00 -1.27
C SER A 61 -18.25 -2.37 0.22
N GLY A 62 -18.51 -1.41 1.10
CA GLY A 62 -18.30 -1.54 2.55
C GLY A 62 -16.84 -1.40 3.01
N PHE A 63 -15.92 -1.05 2.11
CA PHE A 63 -14.55 -0.72 2.49
C PHE A 63 -14.35 0.79 2.67
N THR A 64 -13.40 1.17 3.52
CA THR A 64 -12.98 2.56 3.75
C THR A 64 -11.47 2.64 3.81
N GLN A 65 -10.89 3.77 3.37
CA GLN A 65 -9.46 4.02 3.47
C GLN A 65 -8.95 3.87 4.91
N LEU A 66 -7.78 3.27 5.11
CA LEU A 66 -7.27 2.90 6.44
C LEU A 66 -7.14 4.09 7.40
N ASP A 67 -6.68 5.24 6.92
CA ASP A 67 -6.56 6.46 7.72
C ASP A 67 -7.93 6.99 8.15
N HIS A 68 -8.91 7.01 7.25
CA HIS A 68 -10.30 7.36 7.57
C HIS A 68 -10.91 6.37 8.56
N PHE A 69 -10.72 5.06 8.32
CA PHE A 69 -11.20 4.00 9.20
C PHE A 69 -10.62 4.14 10.61
N LEU A 70 -9.30 4.37 10.71
CA LEU A 70 -8.62 4.58 11.99
C LEU A 70 -9.17 5.78 12.76
N ARG A 71 -9.46 6.89 12.05
CA ARG A 71 -9.99 8.11 12.67
C ARG A 71 -11.42 7.97 13.13
N ALA A 72 -12.25 7.25 12.37
CA ALA A 72 -13.66 7.04 12.65
C ALA A 72 -13.89 6.00 13.76
N ARG A 73 -13.17 4.87 13.73
CA ARG A 73 -13.40 3.72 14.60
C ARG A 73 -12.71 3.82 15.96
N PHE A 74 -11.52 4.42 16.02
CA PHE A 74 -10.70 4.45 17.23
C PHE A 74 -10.62 5.86 17.81
N ARG A 75 -10.62 5.95 19.14
CA ARG A 75 -10.51 7.23 19.85
C ARG A 75 -9.09 7.81 19.70
N PRO A 76 -8.95 9.14 19.70
CA PRO A 76 -7.64 9.77 19.84
C PRO A 76 -6.92 9.26 21.09
N ARG A 77 -5.62 9.03 20.94
CA ARG A 77 -4.73 8.71 22.03
C ARG A 77 -4.65 9.91 22.96
N ARG A 78 -4.83 9.69 24.25
CA ARG A 78 -4.54 10.70 25.27
C ARG A 78 -3.11 10.47 25.79
N MET A 79 -2.34 11.55 25.90
CA MET A 79 -0.94 11.49 26.36
C MET A 79 -0.81 11.29 27.88
N ASP A 80 -1.89 11.55 28.62
CA ASP A 80 -1.96 11.58 30.09
C ASP A 80 -2.36 10.23 30.73
N ARG A 81 -2.79 9.24 29.94
CA ARG A 81 -3.20 7.92 30.44
C ARG A 81 -2.63 6.78 29.59
N PRO A 82 -2.17 5.68 30.22
CA PRO A 82 -1.85 4.47 29.47
C PRO A 82 -3.10 4.01 28.72
N SER A 83 -3.07 4.02 27.39
CA SER A 83 -4.20 3.49 26.62
C SER A 83 -4.29 1.99 26.90
N ARG A 84 -5.43 1.51 27.40
CA ARG A 84 -5.72 0.08 27.43
C ARG A 84 -5.50 -0.49 26.02
N ARG A 85 -4.96 -1.71 25.93
CA ARG A 85 -4.75 -2.38 24.65
C ARG A 85 -6.12 -2.59 24.01
N ASP A 86 -6.36 -1.87 22.92
CA ASP A 86 -7.51 -2.09 22.05
C ASP A 86 -7.18 -3.29 21.16
N GLU A 87 -7.80 -4.44 21.46
CA GLU A 87 -7.55 -5.68 20.73
C GLU A 87 -8.02 -5.62 19.28
N SER A 88 -9.09 -4.88 18.97
CA SER A 88 -9.54 -4.67 17.59
C SER A 88 -8.51 -3.85 16.80
N LEU A 89 -7.95 -2.78 17.39
CA LEU A 89 -6.86 -2.03 16.76
C LEU A 89 -5.63 -2.91 16.56
N HIS A 90 -5.30 -3.75 17.55
CA HIS A 90 -4.19 -4.69 17.44
C HIS A 90 -4.39 -5.70 16.30
N CYS A 91 -5.60 -6.24 16.16
CA CYS A 91 -6.00 -7.14 15.09
C CYS A 91 -5.87 -6.45 13.72
N LEU A 92 -6.45 -5.25 13.54
CA LEU A 92 -6.33 -4.47 12.30
C LEU A 92 -4.87 -4.21 11.91
N ILE A 93 -4.03 -3.81 12.86
CA ILE A 93 -2.60 -3.60 12.62
C ILE A 93 -1.92 -4.90 12.18
N GLY A 94 -2.33 -6.03 12.77
CA GLY A 94 -1.89 -7.36 12.38
C GLY A 94 -2.21 -7.65 10.91
N GLU A 95 -3.46 -7.47 10.50
CA GLU A 95 -3.92 -7.71 9.14
C GLU A 95 -3.20 -6.84 8.11
N VAL A 96 -3.06 -5.53 8.38
CA VAL A 96 -2.30 -4.61 7.51
C VAL A 96 -0.83 -5.04 7.42
N ALA A 97 -0.22 -5.44 8.54
CA ALA A 97 1.17 -5.93 8.55
C ALA A 97 1.34 -7.23 7.76
N ASP A 98 0.35 -8.13 7.80
CA ASP A 98 0.37 -9.39 7.08
C ASP A 98 0.18 -9.21 5.58
N VAL A 99 -0.72 -8.33 5.15
CA VAL A 99 -0.85 -7.95 3.73
C VAL A 99 0.44 -7.29 3.24
N ALA A 100 0.96 -6.28 3.95
CA ALA A 100 2.20 -5.61 3.57
C ALA A 100 3.40 -6.58 3.55
N GLY A 101 3.49 -7.47 4.54
CA GLY A 101 4.53 -8.48 4.64
C GLY A 101 4.49 -9.47 3.48
N ARG A 102 3.29 -9.99 3.15
CA ARG A 102 3.10 -10.89 2.00
C ARG A 102 3.45 -10.20 0.68
N PHE A 103 2.92 -9.00 0.46
CA PHE A 103 3.20 -8.19 -0.73
C PHE A 103 4.70 -7.99 -0.97
N HIS A 104 5.44 -7.59 0.06
CA HIS A 104 6.89 -7.40 -0.02
C HIS A 104 7.68 -8.72 -0.11
N ARG A 105 7.24 -9.81 0.54
CA ARG A 105 7.91 -11.12 0.44
C ARG A 105 7.83 -11.69 -0.96
N LEU A 106 6.70 -11.50 -1.63
CA LEU A 106 6.49 -11.86 -3.04
C LEU A 106 7.33 -11.03 -4.01
N GLY A 107 8.09 -10.03 -3.55
CA GLY A 107 9.04 -9.27 -4.37
C GLY A 107 8.44 -8.01 -5.00
N TYR A 108 7.22 -7.64 -4.63
CA TYR A 108 6.59 -6.41 -5.08
C TYR A 108 7.02 -5.20 -4.27
N ASN A 109 6.97 -4.04 -4.91
CA ASN A 109 7.03 -2.73 -4.29
C ASN A 109 5.93 -1.85 -4.88
N HIS A 110 5.21 -1.11 -4.04
CA HIS A 110 4.03 -0.35 -4.44
C HIS A 110 4.38 1.02 -4.99
N ARG A 111 5.46 1.62 -4.48
CA ARG A 111 5.93 2.99 -4.78
C ARG A 111 5.08 4.13 -4.23
N ASP A 112 3.82 3.88 -3.87
CA ASP A 112 2.88 4.82 -3.26
C ASP A 112 2.16 4.15 -2.10
N PHE A 113 2.91 3.62 -1.13
CA PHE A 113 2.38 2.73 -0.10
C PHE A 113 1.76 3.50 1.09
N TYR A 114 0.82 4.40 0.83
CA TYR A 114 0.13 5.22 1.84
C TYR A 114 -1.13 4.52 2.39
N CYS A 115 -1.58 4.94 3.57
CA CYS A 115 -2.78 4.41 4.24
C CYS A 115 -4.04 4.49 3.35
N CYS A 116 -4.18 5.54 2.54
CA CYS A 116 -5.31 5.69 1.64
C CYS A 116 -5.43 4.58 0.58
N HIS A 117 -4.36 3.83 0.31
CA HIS A 117 -4.38 2.69 -0.62
C HIS A 117 -4.67 1.34 0.05
N PHE A 118 -4.85 1.33 1.38
CA PHE A 118 -5.33 0.19 2.13
C PHE A 118 -6.81 0.39 2.44
N PHE A 119 -7.65 -0.36 1.77
CA PHE A 119 -9.09 -0.35 1.97
C PHE A 119 -9.45 -1.40 3.02
N ILE A 120 -10.14 -0.96 4.08
CA ILE A 120 -10.46 -1.75 5.26
C ILE A 120 -11.96 -1.97 5.35
N ARG A 121 -12.36 -3.21 5.63
CA ARG A 121 -13.73 -3.56 6.01
C ARG A 121 -13.70 -4.37 7.30
N GLU A 122 -14.40 -3.91 8.33
CA GLU A 122 -14.67 -4.70 9.54
C GLU A 122 -15.71 -5.77 9.19
N THR A 123 -15.49 -7.01 9.61
CA THR A 123 -16.39 -8.13 9.37
C THR A 123 -17.31 -8.35 10.57
N ASP A 124 -18.44 -9.02 10.36
CA ASP A 124 -19.49 -9.19 11.38
C ASP A 124 -19.00 -9.99 12.60
N ASP A 125 -17.98 -10.84 12.41
CA ASP A 125 -17.28 -11.59 13.45
C ASP A 125 -16.19 -10.76 14.20
N GLY A 126 -16.08 -9.46 13.91
CA GLY A 126 -15.10 -8.56 14.53
C GLY A 126 -13.70 -8.62 13.93
N GLY A 127 -13.53 -9.33 12.81
CA GLY A 127 -12.29 -9.35 12.03
C GLY A 127 -12.15 -8.15 11.08
N PHE A 128 -11.05 -8.13 10.32
CA PHE A 128 -10.79 -7.10 9.31
C PHE A 128 -10.35 -7.71 7.98
N ARG A 129 -10.89 -7.20 6.88
CA ARG A 129 -10.40 -7.46 5.53
C ARG A 129 -9.65 -6.24 5.02
N VAL A 130 -8.53 -6.49 4.35
CA VAL A 130 -7.63 -5.45 3.84
C VAL A 130 -7.41 -5.68 2.35
N ASN A 131 -7.86 -4.73 1.53
CA ASN A 131 -7.64 -4.73 0.08
C ASN A 131 -6.65 -3.64 -0.31
N LEU A 132 -5.68 -3.97 -1.15
CA LEU A 132 -4.80 -2.99 -1.77
C LEU A 132 -5.41 -2.45 -3.06
N ILE A 133 -5.30 -1.13 -3.26
CA ILE A 133 -5.71 -0.43 -4.47
C ILE A 133 -4.55 0.35 -5.09
N ASP A 134 -4.78 0.99 -6.24
CA ASP A 134 -3.78 1.78 -6.99
C ASP A 134 -2.54 0.96 -7.36
N LEU A 135 -2.73 0.03 -8.31
CA LEU A 135 -1.70 -0.96 -8.65
C LEU A 135 -0.92 -0.58 -9.90
N GLN A 136 -1.21 0.56 -10.51
CA GLN A 136 -0.59 1.05 -11.76
C GLN A 136 0.94 1.25 -11.66
N ARG A 137 1.46 1.52 -10.46
CA ARG A 137 2.90 1.75 -10.22
C ARG A 137 3.60 0.60 -9.50
N VAL A 138 2.86 -0.48 -9.22
CA VAL A 138 3.44 -1.67 -8.59
C VAL A 138 4.47 -2.29 -9.53
N GLU A 139 5.62 -2.63 -8.97
CA GLU A 139 6.69 -3.30 -9.71
C GLU A 139 7.16 -4.52 -8.95
N HIS A 140 7.54 -5.56 -9.68
CA HIS A 140 8.21 -6.73 -9.13
C HIS A 140 9.72 -6.61 -9.38
N ARG A 141 10.50 -6.39 -8.31
CA ARG A 141 11.95 -6.09 -8.43
C ARG A 141 12.80 -7.05 -7.61
N ARG A 142 13.84 -7.60 -8.26
CA ARG A 142 14.91 -8.34 -7.58
C ARG A 142 16.04 -7.42 -7.09
N CYS A 143 16.36 -6.38 -7.86
CA CYS A 143 17.40 -5.41 -7.53
C CYS A 143 16.88 -4.28 -6.63
N TRP A 144 17.75 -3.72 -5.79
CA TRP A 144 17.47 -2.57 -4.92
C TRP A 144 16.26 -2.75 -3.98
N ARG A 145 15.87 -3.99 -3.71
CA ARG A 145 14.71 -4.32 -2.89
C ARG A 145 14.67 -3.55 -1.57
N ARG A 146 15.79 -3.51 -0.86
CA ARG A 146 15.88 -2.82 0.44
C ARG A 146 15.50 -1.33 0.36
N ARG A 147 15.91 -0.63 -0.70
CA ARG A 147 15.56 0.78 -0.90
C ARG A 147 14.05 0.96 -1.05
N TRP A 148 13.41 0.11 -1.85
CA TRP A 148 11.97 0.16 -2.10
C TRP A 148 11.14 -0.23 -0.88
N LEU A 149 11.54 -1.28 -0.15
CA LEU A 149 10.92 -1.63 1.14
C LEU A 149 10.98 -0.48 2.15
N VAL A 150 12.15 0.18 2.25
CA VAL A 150 12.32 1.34 3.13
C VAL A 150 11.42 2.49 2.69
N LYS A 151 11.27 2.72 1.39
CA LYS A 151 10.38 3.77 0.86
C LYS A 151 8.92 3.46 1.20
N ASP A 152 8.44 2.27 0.87
CA ASP A 152 7.05 1.88 1.04
C ASP A 152 6.67 1.89 2.54
N LEU A 153 7.48 1.28 3.41
CA LEU A 153 7.22 1.31 4.85
C LEU A 153 7.29 2.73 5.44
N ALA A 154 8.12 3.62 4.89
CA ALA A 154 8.17 5.01 5.33
C ALA A 154 6.96 5.80 4.86
N GLN A 155 6.42 5.53 3.67
CA GLN A 155 5.16 6.12 3.19
C GLN A 155 4.00 5.71 4.09
N LEU A 156 3.88 4.43 4.40
CA LEU A 156 2.84 3.91 5.28
C LEU A 156 2.92 4.52 6.69
N ALA A 157 4.13 4.59 7.25
CA ALA A 157 4.37 5.20 8.55
C ALA A 157 4.11 6.71 8.56
N TYR A 158 4.32 7.40 7.45
CA TYR A 158 4.09 8.83 7.28
C TYR A 158 2.59 9.16 7.21
N SER A 159 1.80 8.39 6.46
CA SER A 159 0.35 8.60 6.32
C SER A 159 -0.48 8.05 7.49
N ALA A 160 0.13 7.29 8.40
CA ALA A 160 -0.60 6.72 9.53
C ALA A 160 -0.88 7.80 10.61
N PRO A 161 -2.15 8.01 11.02
CA PRO A 161 -2.54 9.05 11.97
C PRO A 161 -1.83 8.87 13.32
N THR A 162 -0.98 9.83 13.70
CA THR A 162 -0.11 9.76 14.90
C THR A 162 -0.90 9.88 16.20
N ASP A 163 -2.05 10.56 16.15
CA ASP A 163 -3.05 10.67 17.19
C ASP A 163 -3.87 9.39 17.38
N ARG A 164 -3.76 8.40 16.48
CA ARG A 164 -4.37 7.06 16.63
C ARG A 164 -3.33 5.96 16.85
N ILE A 165 -2.17 6.05 16.20
CA ILE A 165 -1.14 5.00 16.18
C ILE A 165 0.10 5.41 16.99
N SER A 166 0.31 4.75 18.13
CA SER A 166 1.50 4.93 18.98
C SER A 166 2.74 4.21 18.47
N GLY A 167 3.88 4.50 19.09
CA GLY A 167 5.12 3.75 18.90
C GLY A 167 4.99 2.25 19.22
N LEU A 168 4.14 1.86 20.17
CA LEU A 168 3.89 0.44 20.49
C LEU A 168 3.13 -0.25 19.36
N GLN A 169 2.12 0.41 18.78
CA GLN A 169 1.40 -0.10 17.61
C GLN A 169 2.32 -0.21 16.38
N ARG A 170 3.19 0.79 16.15
CA ARG A 170 4.22 0.74 15.09
C ARG A 170 5.23 -0.39 15.30
N LEU A 171 5.60 -0.66 16.55
CA LEU A 171 6.47 -1.78 16.90
C LEU A 171 5.77 -3.14 16.71
N ALA A 172 4.50 -3.25 17.08
CA ALA A 172 3.69 -4.43 16.84
C ALA A 172 3.57 -4.71 15.32
N PHE A 173 3.26 -3.68 14.54
CA PHE A 173 3.23 -3.73 13.08
C PHE A 173 4.55 -4.30 12.53
N ILE A 174 5.70 -3.70 12.86
CA ILE A 174 6.96 -4.12 12.23
C ILE A 174 7.38 -5.53 12.66
N LYS A 175 7.08 -5.96 13.89
CA LYS A 175 7.33 -7.34 14.35
C LYS A 175 6.48 -8.34 13.56
N ARG A 176 5.19 -8.05 13.38
CA ARG A 176 4.28 -8.89 12.59
C ARG A 176 4.68 -8.93 11.11
N TYR A 177 4.96 -7.76 10.53
CA TYR A 177 5.45 -7.62 9.14
C TYR A 177 6.71 -8.47 8.88
N LEU A 178 7.66 -8.45 9.81
CA LEU A 178 8.90 -9.25 9.73
C LEU A 178 8.71 -10.73 10.11
N GLY A 179 7.60 -11.10 10.74
CA GLY A 179 7.36 -12.44 11.26
C GLY A 179 8.27 -12.81 12.46
N VAL A 180 8.65 -11.84 13.29
CA VAL A 180 9.60 -12.05 14.40
C VAL A 180 9.03 -11.68 15.77
N LYS A 181 9.29 -12.51 16.79
CA LYS A 181 8.95 -12.20 18.19
C LYS A 181 9.92 -11.18 18.81
N ARG A 182 11.21 -11.27 18.45
CA ARG A 182 12.29 -10.40 18.92
C ARG A 182 13.06 -9.84 17.73
N LEU A 183 13.40 -8.54 17.80
CA LEU A 183 14.11 -7.84 16.73
C LEU A 183 15.61 -8.14 16.78
N ARG A 184 16.17 -8.61 15.67
CA ARG A 184 17.61 -8.80 15.48
C ARG A 184 18.29 -7.47 15.10
N PRO A 185 19.63 -7.38 15.18
CA PRO A 185 20.35 -6.17 14.76
C PRO A 185 20.05 -5.72 13.32
N SER A 186 19.86 -6.67 12.39
CA SER A 186 19.46 -6.38 10.99
C SER A 186 18.08 -5.75 10.88
N ASP A 187 17.12 -6.23 11.66
CA ASP A 187 15.75 -5.71 11.73
C ASP A 187 15.76 -4.28 12.29
N LYS A 188 16.52 -4.04 13.36
CA LYS A 188 16.74 -2.71 13.93
C LYS A 188 17.39 -1.75 12.91
N ARG A 189 18.31 -2.23 12.07
CA ARG A 189 18.91 -1.43 10.97
C ARG A 189 17.85 -1.02 9.94
N LEU A 190 16.95 -1.93 9.56
CA LEU A 190 15.84 -1.62 8.65
C LEU A 190 14.91 -0.56 9.26
N ILE A 191 14.51 -0.74 10.52
CA ILE A 191 13.65 0.21 11.24
C ILE A 191 14.28 1.61 11.26
N ARG A 192 15.58 1.72 11.56
CA ARG A 192 16.29 3.01 11.53
C ARG A 192 16.27 3.66 10.16
N GLN A 193 16.41 2.88 9.08
CA GLN A 193 16.31 3.41 7.70
C GLN A 193 14.89 3.91 7.38
N VAL A 194 13.87 3.17 7.79
CA VAL A 194 12.46 3.58 7.64
C VAL A 194 12.19 4.87 8.40
N ILE A 195 12.59 4.98 9.66
CA ILE A 195 12.42 6.20 10.48
C ILE A 195 13.18 7.38 9.85
N SER A 196 14.42 7.18 9.41
CA SER A 196 15.19 8.23 8.73
C SER A 196 14.50 8.71 7.46
N ARG A 197 13.93 7.78 6.67
CA ARG A 197 13.20 8.12 5.46
C ARG A 197 11.89 8.85 5.76
N TRP A 198 11.13 8.39 6.75
CA TRP A 198 9.91 9.06 7.22
C TRP A 198 10.19 10.49 7.68
N ARG A 199 11.20 10.71 8.55
CA ARG A 199 11.60 12.07 8.98
C ARG A 199 12.03 12.98 7.83
N LYS A 200 12.62 12.42 6.76
CA LYS A 200 12.93 13.18 5.54
C LYS A 200 11.66 13.55 4.77
N MET A 201 10.63 12.71 4.77
CA MET A 201 9.35 13.02 4.15
C MET A 201 8.61 14.10 4.93
N GLU A 202 8.52 13.97 6.25
CA GLU A 202 7.88 14.95 7.14
C GLU A 202 8.50 16.34 7.02
N ARG A 203 9.84 16.45 6.98
CA ARG A 203 10.51 17.73 6.73
C ARG A 203 10.23 18.34 5.36
N ARG A 204 9.91 17.53 4.36
CA ARG A 204 9.68 17.99 2.98
C ARG A 204 8.21 18.32 2.70
N LEU A 205 7.30 17.53 3.27
CA LEU A 205 5.87 17.55 2.96
C LEU A 205 5.04 18.17 4.09
N GLY A 206 5.65 18.42 5.25
CA GLY A 206 4.93 18.81 6.47
C GLY A 206 4.42 17.59 7.25
N PRO A 207 3.92 17.81 8.48
CA PRO A 207 3.21 16.78 9.23
C PRO A 207 1.99 16.32 8.41
N HIS A 208 1.76 15.02 8.36
CA HIS A 208 0.56 14.51 7.71
C HIS A 208 -0.65 14.91 8.57
N PRO A 209 -1.68 15.55 7.99
CA PRO A 209 -2.90 15.91 8.71
C PRO A 209 -3.60 14.68 9.26
#